data_AF-A0A4R6TP46-F1
#
_entry.id   AF-A0A4R6TP46-F1
#
_cell.length_a   1.000
_cell.length_b   1.000
_cell.length_c   1.000
_cell.angle_alpha   90.00
_cell.angle_beta   90.00
_cell.angle_gamma   90.00
#
_symmetry.space_group_name_H-M   'P 1'
#
loop_
_entity.id
_entity.type
_entity.pdbx_description
1 polymer ?
#
loop_
_entity_poly.entity_id
_entity_poly.type
_entity_poly.pdbx_seq_one_letter_code
_entity_poly.pdbx_strand_id
1 'polypeptide(L)'
;MNIQQLEFIIRSTFTNLDYSFLDQLDKDSYYSDQDKYELINRIEFQIHSLKTAGYNKLLCKQSRCFLCYPNADALSFHCPNTDELVIKYVFQNLGKTEEGEFLYRVEECKNNPIKEGANGLPF
;
A
#
# COMPACT_ATOMS: atom_id res chain seq x y z
N MET A 1 0.71 14.94 -5.10
CA MET A 1 -0.29 14.41 -4.11
C MET A 1 0.23 14.54 -2.67
N ASN A 2 -0.58 14.37 -1.61
CA ASN A 2 -0.10 14.24 -0.23
C ASN A 2 -0.36 12.82 0.35
N ILE A 3 0.26 12.48 1.49
CA ILE A 3 0.16 11.12 2.07
C ILE A 3 -1.26 10.73 2.49
N GLN A 4 -2.08 11.69 2.93
CA GLN A 4 -3.46 11.43 3.34
C GLN A 4 -4.37 11.09 2.15
N GLN A 5 -4.13 11.74 1.00
CA GLN A 5 -4.81 11.43 -0.26
C GLN A 5 -4.42 10.03 -0.75
N LEU A 6 -3.13 9.68 -0.69
CA LEU A 6 -2.65 8.35 -1.04
C LEU A 6 -3.29 7.27 -0.14
N GLU A 7 -3.29 7.49 1.17
CA GLU A 7 -3.95 6.59 2.12
C GLU A 7 -5.44 6.44 1.79
N PHE A 8 -6.14 7.54 1.49
CA PHE A 8 -7.55 7.50 1.12
C PHE A 8 -7.80 6.67 -0.16
N ILE A 9 -6.97 6.85 -1.19
CA ILE A 9 -7.05 6.10 -2.44
C ILE A 9 -6.90 4.61 -2.14
N ILE A 10 -5.81 4.22 -1.48
CA ILE A 10 -5.52 2.79 -1.22
C ILE A 10 -6.55 2.17 -0.29
N ARG A 11 -7.01 2.91 0.74
CA ARG A 11 -8.12 2.49 1.59
C ARG A 11 -9.37 2.20 0.76
N SER A 12 -9.75 3.12 -0.12
CA SER A 12 -10.95 3.00 -0.95
C SER A 12 -10.83 1.82 -1.91
N THR A 13 -9.65 1.63 -2.49
CA THR A 13 -9.32 0.52 -3.39
C THR A 13 -9.55 -0.84 -2.73
N PHE A 14 -8.95 -1.09 -1.57
CA PHE A 14 -9.07 -2.39 -0.91
C PHE A 14 -10.40 -2.58 -0.17
N THR A 15 -10.97 -1.52 0.41
CA THR A 15 -12.28 -1.61 1.09
C THR A 15 -13.36 -2.04 0.11
N ASN A 16 -13.35 -1.48 -1.11
CA ASN A 16 -14.35 -1.75 -2.13
C ASN A 16 -13.92 -2.82 -3.16
N LEU A 17 -12.69 -3.33 -3.06
CA LEU A 17 -12.08 -4.24 -4.04
C LEU A 17 -12.21 -3.69 -5.47
N ASP A 18 -11.88 -2.41 -5.63
CA ASP A 18 -12.03 -1.66 -6.86
C ASP A 18 -10.75 -0.88 -7.15
N TYR A 19 -10.02 -1.27 -8.19
CA TYR A 19 -8.75 -0.64 -8.54
C TYR A 19 -8.93 0.68 -9.31
N SER A 20 -10.14 1.03 -9.76
CA SER A 20 -10.38 2.31 -10.47
C SER A 20 -10.03 3.54 -9.64
N PHE A 21 -10.08 3.44 -8.30
CA PHE A 21 -9.62 4.51 -7.41
C PHE A 21 -8.13 4.86 -7.61
N LEU A 22 -7.31 3.91 -8.10
CA LEU A 22 -5.89 4.12 -8.34
C LEU A 22 -5.61 5.03 -9.55
N ASP A 23 -6.61 5.30 -10.40
CA ASP A 23 -6.46 6.27 -11.49
C ASP A 23 -6.17 7.68 -10.97
N GLN A 24 -6.52 7.95 -9.72
CA GLN A 24 -6.26 9.22 -9.02
C GLN A 24 -4.80 9.37 -8.55
N LEU A 25 -3.98 8.33 -8.64
CA LEU A 25 -2.57 8.40 -8.29
C LEU A 25 -1.84 9.41 -9.18
N ASP A 26 -0.90 10.11 -8.58
CA ASP A 26 0.01 11.02 -9.27
C ASP A 26 0.91 10.22 -10.22
N LYS A 27 1.01 10.66 -11.47
CA LYS A 27 1.79 9.97 -12.51
C LYS A 27 3.29 10.25 -12.39
N ASP A 28 3.65 11.39 -11.81
CA ASP A 28 5.02 11.88 -11.68
C ASP A 28 5.55 11.57 -10.26
N SER A 29 5.10 10.48 -9.66
CA SER A 29 5.50 10.04 -8.32
C SER A 29 5.83 8.55 -8.34
N TYR A 30 6.75 8.14 -7.47
CA TYR A 30 7.09 6.73 -7.30
C TYR A 30 6.45 6.15 -6.03
N TYR A 31 6.10 4.87 -6.13
CA TYR A 31 5.44 4.10 -5.09
C TYR A 31 6.20 2.81 -4.83
N SER A 32 7.14 2.83 -3.87
CA SER A 32 8.05 1.71 -3.55
C SER A 32 8.90 1.29 -4.74
N ASP A 33 9.59 2.27 -5.32
CA ASP A 33 10.43 2.13 -6.53
C ASP A 33 9.65 1.74 -7.80
N GLN A 34 8.32 1.73 -7.74
CA GLN A 34 7.45 1.48 -8.88
C GLN A 34 6.85 2.77 -9.41
N ASP A 35 6.63 2.81 -10.73
CA ASP A 35 5.77 3.84 -11.29
C ASP A 35 4.28 3.56 -10.99
N LYS A 36 3.42 4.51 -11.36
CA LYS A 36 1.97 4.41 -11.18
C LYS A 36 1.38 3.14 -11.81
N TYR A 37 1.78 2.79 -13.04
CA TYR A 37 1.18 1.70 -13.80
C TYR A 37 1.59 0.34 -13.23
N GLU A 38 2.85 0.20 -12.82
CA GLU A 38 3.36 -0.98 -12.13
C GLU A 38 2.64 -1.22 -10.81
N LEU A 39 2.41 -0.16 -10.02
CA LEU A 39 1.62 -0.25 -8.79
C LEU A 39 0.18 -0.68 -9.07
N ILE A 40 -0.47 -0.10 -10.09
CA ILE A 40 -1.85 -0.42 -10.48
C ILE A 40 -1.95 -1.90 -10.85
N ASN A 41 -1.09 -2.40 -11.74
CA ASN A 41 -1.10 -3.79 -12.19
C ASN A 41 -0.94 -4.75 -11.01
N ARG A 42 -0.04 -4.43 -10.07
CA ARG A 42 0.18 -5.24 -8.86
C ARG A 42 -1.08 -5.30 -7.98
N ILE A 43 -1.70 -4.15 -7.72
CA ILE A 43 -2.90 -4.09 -6.86
C ILE A 43 -4.11 -4.70 -7.56
N GLU A 44 -4.26 -4.53 -8.88
CA GLU A 44 -5.30 -5.17 -9.67
C GLU A 44 -5.24 -6.69 -9.53
N PHE A 45 -4.04 -7.28 -9.66
CA PHE A 45 -3.84 -8.71 -9.47
C PHE A 45 -4.25 -9.18 -8.06
N GLN A 46 -3.91 -8.42 -7.02
CA GLN A 46 -4.31 -8.72 -5.66
C GLN A 46 -5.83 -8.62 -5.47
N ILE A 47 -6.48 -7.58 -6.00
CA ILE A 47 -7.93 -7.43 -5.96
C ILE A 47 -8.62 -8.59 -6.66
N HIS A 48 -8.12 -9.00 -7.83
CA HIS A 48 -8.65 -10.15 -8.55
C HIS A 48 -8.52 -11.44 -7.72
N SER A 49 -7.37 -11.64 -7.08
CA SER A 49 -7.12 -12.79 -6.20
C SER A 49 -8.08 -12.81 -5.01
N LEU A 50 -8.34 -11.65 -4.38
CA LEU A 50 -9.28 -11.50 -3.28
C LEU A 50 -10.72 -11.78 -3.70
N LYS A 51 -11.16 -11.25 -4.84
CA LYS A 51 -12.49 -11.56 -5.40
C LYS A 51 -12.66 -13.04 -5.69
N THR A 52 -11.63 -13.67 -6.26
CA THR A 52 -11.62 -15.12 -6.54
C THR A 52 -11.70 -15.95 -5.26
N ALA A 53 -11.10 -15.48 -4.16
CA ALA A 53 -11.21 -16.09 -2.84
C ALA A 53 -12.58 -15.86 -2.15
N GLY A 54 -13.51 -15.15 -2.80
CA GLY A 54 -14.87 -14.92 -2.30
C GLY A 54 -15.06 -13.64 -1.50
N TYR A 55 -14.04 -12.76 -1.43
CA TYR A 55 -14.20 -11.47 -0.78
C TYR A 55 -14.94 -10.49 -1.69
N ASN A 56 -15.97 -9.84 -1.14
CA ASN A 56 -16.74 -8.80 -1.84
C ASN A 56 -16.50 -7.39 -1.26
N LYS A 57 -16.02 -7.32 -0.03
CA LYS A 57 -15.71 -6.10 0.69
C LYS A 57 -14.72 -6.42 1.81
N LEU A 58 -13.89 -5.46 2.17
CA LEU A 58 -13.02 -5.55 3.34
C LEU A 58 -13.33 -4.45 4.35
N LEU A 59 -13.07 -4.71 5.63
CA LEU A 59 -13.11 -3.72 6.69
C LEU A 59 -11.70 -3.15 6.88
N CYS A 60 -11.53 -1.85 6.70
CA CYS A 60 -10.26 -1.17 6.94
C CYS A 60 -10.12 -0.73 8.39
N LYS A 61 -8.95 -0.97 8.98
CA LYS A 61 -8.55 -0.51 10.32
C LYS A 61 -7.18 0.14 10.26
N GLN A 62 -7.00 1.22 11.02
CA GLN A 62 -5.67 1.79 11.23
C GLN A 62 -4.80 0.80 12.00
N SER A 63 -3.54 0.69 11.62
CA SER A 63 -2.58 -0.23 12.22
C SER A 63 -1.15 0.29 12.11
N ARG A 64 -0.21 -0.44 12.69
CA ARG A 64 1.23 -0.23 12.52
C ARG A 64 1.92 -1.57 12.31
N CYS A 65 3.07 -1.55 11.63
CA CYS A 65 3.94 -2.72 11.55
C CYS A 65 5.22 -2.44 12.33
N PHE A 66 5.35 -3.05 13.51
CA PHE A 66 6.54 -2.91 14.35
C PHE A 66 7.77 -3.69 13.84
N LEU A 67 7.60 -4.57 12.84
CA LEU A 67 8.66 -5.44 12.32
C LEU A 67 9.24 -4.93 11.00
N CYS A 68 8.39 -4.71 10.00
CA CYS A 68 8.83 -4.25 8.70
C CYS A 68 9.24 -2.78 8.79
N TYR A 69 8.32 -1.90 9.15
CA TYR A 69 8.54 -0.46 9.11
C TYR A 69 8.02 0.19 10.40
N PRO A 70 8.79 0.16 11.50
CA PRO A 70 8.31 0.56 12.83
C PRO A 70 7.84 2.02 12.91
N ASN A 71 8.31 2.87 11.99
CA ASN A 71 7.98 4.29 11.93
C ASN A 71 6.93 4.64 10.87
N ALA A 72 6.39 3.65 10.15
CA ALA A 72 5.41 3.87 9.09
C ALA A 72 4.00 3.53 9.57
N ASP A 73 3.03 4.29 9.07
CA ASP A 73 1.62 3.98 9.28
C ASP A 73 1.20 2.82 8.38
N ALA A 74 0.19 2.08 8.82
CA ALA A 74 -0.30 0.93 8.07
C ALA A 74 -1.83 0.85 8.10
N LEU A 75 -2.41 0.31 7.04
CA LEU A 75 -3.82 -0.07 6.99
C LEU A 75 -3.92 -1.59 7.02
N SER A 76 -4.73 -2.11 7.92
CA SER A 76 -5.09 -3.52 7.97
C SER A 76 -6.48 -3.70 7.40
N PHE A 77 -6.63 -4.66 6.50
CA PHE A 77 -7.89 -4.97 5.84
C PHE A 77 -8.35 -6.36 6.29
N HIS A 78 -9.57 -6.41 6.81
CA HIS A 78 -10.13 -7.57 7.49
C HIS A 78 -11.37 -8.09 6.77
N CYS A 79 -11.63 -9.39 6.91
CA CYS A 79 -12.89 -9.98 6.51
C CYS A 79 -14.02 -9.38 7.39
N PRO A 80 -15.08 -8.80 6.81
CA PRO A 80 -16.13 -8.15 7.59
C PRO A 80 -16.88 -9.09 8.55
N ASN A 81 -16.95 -10.38 8.23
CA ASN A 81 -17.75 -11.36 8.99
C ASN A 81 -16.95 -12.02 10.11
N THR A 82 -15.66 -12.29 9.89
CA THR A 82 -14.81 -13.04 10.83
C THR A 82 -13.80 -12.15 11.55
N ASP A 83 -13.64 -10.89 11.12
CA ASP A 83 -12.59 -9.97 11.55
C ASP A 83 -11.16 -10.46 11.31
N GLU A 84 -11.00 -11.53 10.53
CA GLU A 84 -9.71 -12.09 10.16
C GLU A 84 -8.92 -11.11 9.29
N LEU A 85 -7.62 -10.95 9.58
CA LEU A 85 -6.73 -10.13 8.76
C LEU A 85 -6.52 -10.78 7.40
N VAL A 86 -6.88 -10.06 6.34
CA VAL A 86 -6.72 -10.52 4.95
C VAL A 86 -5.42 -9.99 4.36
N ILE A 87 -5.19 -8.69 4.47
CA ILE A 87 -4.00 -8.03 3.94
C ILE A 87 -3.68 -6.79 4.76
N LYS A 88 -2.41 -6.42 4.83
CA LYS A 88 -1.95 -5.20 5.50
C LYS A 88 -1.02 -4.44 4.56
N TYR A 89 -1.21 -3.13 4.47
CA TYR A 89 -0.37 -2.25 3.68
C TYR A 89 0.32 -1.21 4.55
N VAL A 90 1.56 -0.87 4.20
CA VAL A 90 2.35 0.17 4.86
C VAL A 90 2.46 1.38 3.96
N PHE A 91 2.38 2.56 4.57
CA PHE A 91 2.42 3.86 3.91
C PHE A 91 3.45 4.76 4.58
N GLN A 92 4.31 5.36 3.77
CA GLN A 92 5.27 6.35 4.24
C GLN A 92 5.56 7.37 3.15
N ASN A 93 5.67 8.64 3.51
CA ASN A 93 6.28 9.63 2.62
C ASN A 93 7.80 9.57 2.84
N LEU A 94 8.55 9.24 1.79
CA LEU A 94 10.01 9.14 1.80
C LEU A 94 10.68 10.45 1.36
N GLY A 95 9.91 11.47 0.99
CA GLY A 95 10.38 12.78 0.57
C GLY A 95 10.25 12.96 -0.94
N LYS A 96 11.30 13.49 -1.56
CA LYS A 96 11.34 13.79 -2.99
C LYS A 96 12.65 13.30 -3.63
N THR A 97 12.59 12.98 -4.92
CA THR A 97 13.79 12.77 -5.75
C THR A 97 14.54 14.09 -5.96
N GLU A 98 15.77 14.00 -6.49
CA GLU A 98 16.54 15.19 -6.91
C GLU A 98 15.81 15.98 -7.99
N GLU A 99 14.99 15.31 -8.80
CA GLU A 99 14.16 15.87 -9.87
C GLU A 99 12.84 16.48 -9.34
N GLY A 100 12.59 16.36 -8.03
CA GLY A 100 11.47 16.99 -7.33
C GLY A 100 10.18 16.17 -7.28
N GLU A 101 10.21 14.93 -7.78
CA GLU A 101 9.10 13.98 -7.77
C GLU A 101 8.89 13.41 -6.36
N PHE A 102 7.66 13.11 -5.97
CA PHE A 102 7.41 12.56 -4.64
C PHE A 102 7.72 11.07 -4.58
N LEU A 103 8.33 10.65 -3.47
CA LEU A 103 8.63 9.25 -3.17
C LEU A 103 7.71 8.77 -2.05
N TYR A 104 6.90 7.76 -2.35
CA TYR A 104 6.03 7.10 -1.38
C TYR A 104 6.44 5.64 -1.20
N ARG A 105 6.35 5.15 0.02
CA ARG A 105 6.28 3.71 0.29
C ARG A 105 4.81 3.30 0.30
N VAL A 106 4.47 2.34 -0.54
CA VAL A 106 3.18 1.63 -0.60
C VAL A 106 3.48 0.16 -0.82
N GLU A 107 3.45 -0.64 0.24
CA GLU A 107 3.82 -2.06 0.17
C GLU A 107 2.95 -2.94 1.05
N GLU A 108 2.74 -4.17 0.59
CA GLU A 108 2.16 -5.21 1.42
C GLU A 108 3.12 -5.55 2.57
N CYS A 109 2.59 -5.54 3.80
CA CYS A 109 3.30 -5.90 5.00
C CYS A 109 3.45 -7.42 5.09
N LYS A 110 4.63 -7.94 4.79
CA LYS A 110 4.96 -9.37 4.85
C LYS A 110 5.17 -9.90 6.29
N ASN A 111 5.08 -9.04 7.31
CA ASN A 111 5.39 -9.34 8.72
C ASN A 111 6.78 -9.97 8.95
N ASN A 112 7.74 -9.70 8.06
CA ASN A 112 9.12 -10.14 8.18
C ASN A 112 10.01 -8.94 8.52
N PRO A 113 11.04 -9.10 9.37
CA PRO A 113 12.01 -8.05 9.60
C PRO A 113 12.73 -7.70 8.29
N ILE A 114 12.96 -6.41 8.07
CA ILE A 114 13.77 -5.95 6.94
C ILE A 114 15.21 -6.41 7.19
N LYS A 115 15.83 -7.07 6.20
CA LYS A 115 17.26 -7.37 6.26
C LYS A 115 18.03 -6.06 6.34
N GLU A 116 18.96 -5.93 7.28
CA GLU A 116 19.86 -4.76 7.36
C GLU A 116 20.44 -4.47 5.96
N GLY A 117 20.30 -3.22 5.49
CA GLY A 117 20.74 -2.78 4.16
C GLY A 117 19.68 -2.80 3.04
N ALA A 118 18.45 -3.27 3.27
CA ALA A 118 17.39 -3.25 2.24
C ALA A 118 16.63 -1.91 2.10
N ASN A 119 17.13 -0.84 2.75
CA ASN A 119 16.54 0.50 2.66
C ASN A 119 16.94 1.28 1.40
N GLY A 120 17.54 0.61 0.40
CA GLY A 120 17.84 1.23 -0.90
C GLY A 120 18.90 2.34 -0.87
N LEU A 121 19.58 2.55 0.25
CA LEU A 121 20.69 3.50 0.36
C LEU A 121 22.01 2.74 0.10
N PRO A 122 22.80 3.10 -0.93
CA PRO A 122 24.11 2.51 -1.14
C PRO A 122 25.06 2.88 0.00
N PHE A 123 25.94 1.94 0.35
CA PHE A 123 27.05 2.12 1.29
C PHE A 123 28.12 3.04 0.73
#